data_AF-A0A068R191-F1
#
_entry.id   AF-A0A068R191-F1
#
_cell.length_a   1.000
_cell.length_b   1.000
_cell.length_c   1.000
_cell.angle_alpha   90.00
_cell.angle_beta   90.00
_cell.angle_gamma   90.00
#
_symmetry.space_group_name_H-M   'P 1'
#
loop_
_entity.id
_entity.type
_entity.pdbx_description
1 polymer ?
#
loop_
_entity_poly.entity_id
_entity_poly.type
_entity_poly.pdbx_seq_one_letter_code
_entity_poly.pdbx_strand_id
1 'polypeptide(L)'
;MKTKCEYFFKKPLLVLLFITIFIVWMLFPSTLFFGNWNKEFEVKDKHGQYTAMVYKKLPISPYAMFKYFIMDDDYFIVLYDNKNRRIWKSSPFTSISYGAFSASFGFPSSDDDSFIYPTNDGYEVIYINKL
;
A
#
# COMPACT_ATOMS: atom_id res chain seq x y z
N MET A 1 27.90 21.62 -35.13
CA MET A 1 26.99 20.56 -34.62
C MET A 1 26.24 21.14 -33.42
N LYS A 2 25.11 21.85 -33.65
CA LYS A 2 24.32 22.42 -32.54
C LYS A 2 23.61 21.29 -31.83
N THR A 3 23.96 21.11 -30.57
CA THR A 3 23.51 20.02 -29.69
C THR A 3 22.00 20.03 -29.55
N LYS A 4 21.34 18.91 -29.88
CA LYS A 4 19.90 18.65 -29.72
C LYS A 4 19.32 19.04 -28.35
N CYS A 5 20.17 19.18 -27.32
CA CYS A 5 19.82 19.63 -25.97
C CYS A 5 19.15 21.01 -25.92
N GLU A 6 19.53 21.96 -26.79
CA GLU A 6 18.93 23.31 -26.77
C GLU A 6 17.46 23.33 -27.22
N TYR A 7 17.02 22.31 -27.97
CA TYR A 7 15.65 22.27 -28.50
C TYR A 7 14.64 21.85 -27.43
N PHE A 8 15.06 21.08 -26.43
CA PHE A 8 14.19 20.61 -25.34
C PHE A 8 13.77 21.79 -24.43
N PHE A 9 14.68 22.73 -24.17
CA PHE A 9 14.41 23.92 -23.35
C PHE A 9 13.61 25.03 -24.05
N LYS A 10 13.37 24.94 -25.37
CA LYS A 10 12.53 25.93 -26.10
C LYS A 10 11.04 25.79 -25.82
N LYS A 11 10.60 24.71 -25.18
CA LYS A 11 9.20 24.45 -24.79
C LYS A 11 9.12 24.23 -23.29
N PRO A 12 9.20 25.30 -22.47
CA PRO A 12 9.27 25.18 -21.01
C PRO A 12 8.09 24.41 -20.41
N LEU A 13 6.90 24.50 -21.03
CA LEU A 13 5.71 23.73 -20.64
C LEU A 13 5.91 22.22 -20.78
N LEU A 14 6.56 21.77 -21.86
CA LEU A 14 6.80 20.35 -22.11
C LEU A 14 7.84 19.81 -21.13
N VAL A 15 8.90 20.57 -20.87
CA VAL A 15 9.90 20.24 -19.84
C VAL A 15 9.24 20.12 -18.46
N LEU A 16 8.40 21.09 -18.09
CA LEU A 16 7.67 21.09 -16.82
C LEU A 16 6.76 19.87 -16.70
N LEU A 17 6.04 19.50 -17.78
CA LEU A 17 5.20 18.32 -17.81
C LEU A 17 6.02 17.03 -17.62
N PHE A 18 7.17 16.91 -18.29
CA PHE A 18 8.05 15.75 -18.11
C PHE A 18 8.60 15.67 -16.68
N ILE A 19 9.02 16.79 -16.09
CA ILE A 19 9.49 16.84 -14.70
C ILE A 19 8.38 16.41 -13.75
N THR A 20 7.16 16.92 -13.92
CA THR A 20 6.02 16.56 -13.08
C THR A 20 5.70 15.07 -13.20
N ILE A 21 5.64 14.51 -14.40
CA ILE A 21 5.42 13.07 -14.61
C ILE A 21 6.53 12.26 -13.94
N PHE A 22 7.78 12.70 -14.05
CA PHE A 22 8.92 12.04 -13.43
C PHE A 22 8.84 12.05 -11.90
N ILE A 23 8.48 13.19 -11.29
CA ILE A 23 8.28 13.30 -9.84
C ILE A 23 7.12 12.41 -9.38
N VAL A 24 6.01 12.41 -10.11
CA VAL A 24 4.85 11.56 -9.80
C VAL A 24 5.23 10.08 -9.90
N TRP A 25 5.99 9.68 -10.92
CA TRP A 25 6.50 8.31 -11.06
C TRP A 25 7.47 7.95 -9.94
N MET A 26 8.36 8.88 -9.53
CA MET A 26 9.30 8.66 -8.43
C MET A 26 8.61 8.31 -7.11
N LEU A 27 7.48 8.96 -6.83
CA LEU A 27 6.72 8.81 -5.59
C LEU A 27 5.52 7.88 -5.71
N PHE A 28 5.36 7.20 -6.85
CA PHE A 28 4.14 6.44 -7.13
C PHE A 28 3.96 5.27 -6.14
N PRO A 29 2.81 5.18 -5.43
CA PRO A 29 2.64 4.17 -4.39
C PRO A 29 2.36 2.79 -4.98
N SER A 30 3.10 1.78 -4.52
CA SER A 30 2.95 0.39 -4.96
C SER A 30 1.62 -0.25 -4.54
N THR A 31 0.99 0.24 -3.47
CA THR A 31 -0.26 -0.29 -2.94
C THR A 31 -1.48 -0.06 -3.83
N LEU A 32 -1.31 0.62 -4.98
CA LEU A 32 -2.34 0.73 -6.01
C LEU A 32 -2.47 -0.53 -6.86
N PHE A 33 -1.43 -1.37 -6.91
CA PHE A 33 -1.43 -2.59 -7.69
C PHE A 33 -1.47 -3.81 -6.76
N PHE A 34 -2.66 -4.40 -6.64
CA PHE A 34 -2.85 -5.68 -5.96
C PHE A 34 -3.86 -6.55 -6.69
N GLY A 35 -3.67 -7.84 -6.54
CA GLY A 35 -4.54 -8.89 -7.03
C GLY A 35 -4.11 -10.24 -6.49
N ASN A 36 -4.66 -11.32 -7.03
CA ASN A 36 -4.33 -12.66 -6.55
C ASN A 36 -2.84 -13.02 -6.72
N TRP A 37 -2.11 -12.36 -7.62
CA TRP A 37 -0.71 -12.65 -7.94
C TRP A 37 0.30 -12.13 -6.90
N ASN A 38 -0.08 -11.17 -6.04
CA ASN A 38 0.74 -10.70 -4.92
C ASN A 38 0.05 -10.87 -3.57
N LYS A 39 -0.98 -11.71 -3.49
CA LYS A 39 -1.59 -12.07 -2.22
C LYS A 39 -0.70 -13.09 -1.52
N GLU A 40 -0.33 -12.78 -0.28
CA GLU A 40 0.62 -13.58 0.50
C GLU A 40 -0.08 -14.27 1.67
N PHE A 41 -1.02 -13.56 2.31
CA PHE A 41 -1.71 -14.08 3.47
C PHE A 41 -3.17 -13.67 3.49
N GLU A 42 -4.00 -14.53 4.05
CA GLU A 42 -5.43 -14.32 4.19
C GLU A 42 -5.86 -14.80 5.57
N VAL A 43 -6.48 -13.90 6.34
CA VAL A 43 -7.06 -14.22 7.64
C VAL A 43 -8.52 -13.87 7.61
N LYS A 44 -9.34 -14.84 8.01
CA LYS A 44 -10.78 -14.66 8.15
C LYS A 44 -11.11 -14.49 9.62
N ASP A 45 -12.08 -13.63 9.89
CA ASP A 45 -12.74 -13.60 11.18
C ASP A 45 -13.42 -14.95 11.49
N LYS A 46 -13.62 -15.26 12.77
CA LYS A 46 -14.31 -16.46 13.27
C LYS A 46 -15.70 -16.62 12.69
N HIS A 47 -16.42 -15.53 12.43
CA HIS A 47 -17.76 -15.55 11.86
C HIS A 47 -17.77 -15.35 10.34
N GLY A 48 -16.60 -15.22 9.70
CA GLY A 48 -16.47 -15.00 8.26
C GLY A 48 -17.03 -13.66 7.79
N GLN A 49 -17.28 -12.71 8.70
CA GLN A 49 -17.85 -11.40 8.35
C GLN A 49 -16.82 -10.49 7.68
N TYR A 50 -15.56 -10.66 8.07
CA TYR A 50 -14.44 -9.87 7.59
C TYR A 50 -13.28 -10.77 7.16
N THR A 51 -12.56 -10.32 6.13
CA THR A 51 -11.34 -10.98 5.66
C THR A 51 -10.23 -9.93 5.52
N ALA A 52 -9.14 -10.10 6.28
CA ALA A 52 -7.93 -9.32 6.09
C ALA A 52 -7.01 -10.06 5.11
N MET A 53 -6.63 -9.37 4.04
CA MET A 53 -5.67 -9.88 3.07
C MET A 53 -4.39 -9.05 3.12
N VAL A 54 -3.26 -9.74 3.13
CA VAL A 54 -1.93 -9.14 3.08
C VAL A 54 -1.40 -9.30 1.66
N TYR A 55 -0.98 -8.19 1.08
CA TYR A 55 -0.39 -8.15 -0.25
C TYR A 55 1.05 -7.70 -0.19
N LYS A 56 1.88 -8.30 -1.04
CA LYS A 56 3.25 -7.87 -1.28
C LYS A 56 3.28 -6.60 -2.13
N LYS A 57 3.97 -5.58 -1.65
CA LYS A 57 4.28 -4.33 -2.36
C LYS A 57 5.18 -4.65 -3.54
N LEU A 58 4.88 -4.02 -4.68
CA LEU A 58 5.71 -4.12 -5.87
C LEU A 58 6.76 -3.00 -5.97
N PRO A 59 7.99 -3.29 -6.43
CA PRO A 59 9.03 -2.29 -6.67
C PRO A 59 8.80 -1.53 -8.01
N ILE A 60 7.69 -0.79 -8.12
CA ILE A 60 7.27 -0.12 -9.38
C ILE A 60 7.74 1.34 -9.52
N SER A 61 8.21 1.93 -8.43
CA SER A 61 8.76 3.29 -8.37
C SER A 61 10.05 3.30 -7.58
N PRO A 62 10.96 4.26 -7.80
CA PRO A 62 12.15 4.46 -6.98
C PRO A 62 11.85 4.49 -5.47
N TYR A 63 10.77 5.18 -5.05
CA TYR A 63 10.36 5.19 -3.65
C TYR A 63 9.93 3.81 -3.15
N ALA A 64 9.12 3.08 -3.93
CA ALA A 64 8.72 1.73 -3.57
C ALA A 64 9.89 0.75 -3.55
N MET A 65 10.85 0.87 -4.48
CA MET A 65 12.10 0.10 -4.48
C MET A 65 12.92 0.38 -3.23
N PHE A 66 13.07 1.66 -2.85
CA PHE A 66 13.81 2.03 -1.64
C PHE A 66 13.18 1.39 -0.40
N LYS A 67 11.85 1.48 -0.25
CA LYS A 67 11.14 0.82 0.86
C LYS A 67 11.33 -0.69 0.87
N TYR A 68 11.17 -1.32 -0.30
CA TYR A 68 11.25 -2.77 -0.47
C TYR A 68 12.65 -3.30 -0.17
N PHE A 69 13.70 -2.72 -0.77
CA PHE A 69 15.05 -3.27 -0.65
C PHE A 69 15.82 -2.79 0.59
N ILE A 70 15.48 -1.63 1.15
CA ILE A 70 16.26 -1.01 2.24
C ILE A 70 15.51 -1.06 3.57
N MET A 71 14.18 -0.93 3.57
CA MET A 71 13.39 -0.78 4.80
C MET A 71 12.63 -2.05 5.22
N ASP A 72 12.72 -3.15 4.46
CA ASP A 72 11.95 -4.39 4.67
C ASP A 72 10.43 -4.11 4.81
N ASP A 73 9.97 -3.06 4.11
CA ASP A 73 8.57 -2.63 4.09
C ASP A 73 7.89 -3.19 2.84
N ASP A 74 7.60 -4.48 2.95
CA ASP A 74 7.25 -5.31 1.81
C ASP A 74 5.75 -5.55 1.68
N TYR A 75 4.95 -5.18 2.68
CA TYR A 75 3.55 -5.61 2.74
C TYR A 75 2.58 -4.47 3.01
N PHE A 76 1.33 -4.69 2.62
CA PHE A 76 0.20 -3.84 2.99
C PHE A 76 -1.05 -4.67 3.19
N ILE A 77 -2.00 -4.13 3.94
CA ILE A 77 -3.20 -4.85 4.35
C ILE A 77 -4.42 -4.23 3.69
N VAL A 78 -5.34 -5.08 3.25
CA VAL A 78 -6.64 -4.69 2.76
C VAL A 78 -7.70 -5.49 3.52
N LEU A 79 -8.70 -4.77 4.03
CA LEU A 79 -9.83 -5.36 4.73
C LEU A 79 -11.04 -5.46 3.80
N TYR A 80 -11.63 -6.64 3.76
CA TYR A 80 -12.81 -6.96 2.96
C TYR A 80 -13.98 -7.38 3.84
N ASP A 81 -15.20 -7.10 3.37
CA ASP A 81 -16.43 -7.67 3.94
C ASP A 81 -16.69 -9.10 3.45
N ASN A 82 -17.71 -9.74 4.00
CA ASN A 82 -18.20 -11.07 3.62
C ASN A 82 -18.65 -11.20 2.15
N LYS A 83 -18.81 -10.09 1.42
CA LYS A 83 -19.15 -10.04 -0.02
C LYS A 83 -17.92 -9.73 -0.88
N ASN A 84 -16.71 -9.82 -0.32
CA ASN A 84 -15.45 -9.45 -0.97
C ASN A 84 -15.39 -7.99 -1.44
N ARG A 85 -16.16 -7.09 -0.82
CA ARG A 85 -16.07 -5.65 -1.07
C ARG A 85 -14.96 -5.08 -0.18
N ARG A 86 -14.09 -4.26 -0.77
CA ARG A 86 -13.04 -3.57 -0.04
C ARG A 86 -13.65 -2.54 0.90
N ILE A 87 -13.48 -2.74 2.20
CA ILE A 87 -13.87 -1.78 3.25
C ILE A 87 -12.75 -0.77 3.44
N TRP A 88 -11.51 -1.26 3.57
CA TRP A 88 -10.38 -0.43 3.96
C TRP A 88 -9.06 -0.94 3.37
N LYS A 89 -8.07 -0.05 3.25
CA LYS A 89 -6.71 -0.35 2.84
C LYS A 89 -5.73 0.45 3.68
N SER A 90 -4.63 -0.17 4.11
CA SER A 90 -3.56 0.51 4.83
C SER A 90 -2.92 1.61 3.98
N SER A 91 -2.39 2.64 4.67
CA SER A 91 -1.71 3.74 3.99
C SER A 91 -0.54 3.19 3.17
N PRO A 92 -0.23 3.78 1.99
CA PRO A 92 1.00 3.48 1.27
C PRO A 92 2.28 3.69 2.11
N PHE A 93 2.16 4.50 3.17
CA PHE A 93 3.26 4.85 4.05
C PHE A 93 3.38 3.92 5.26
N THR A 94 2.33 3.15 5.60
CA THR A 94 2.37 2.18 6.70
C THR A 94 3.40 1.11 6.39
N SER A 95 4.31 0.89 7.36
CA SER A 95 5.39 -0.08 7.25
C SER A 95 4.98 -1.42 7.84
N ILE A 96 4.99 -2.49 7.03
CA ILE A 96 4.60 -3.84 7.46
C ILE A 96 5.59 -4.83 6.87
N SER A 97 6.31 -5.53 7.75
CA SER A 97 7.26 -6.60 7.46
C SER A 97 6.61 -7.96 7.62
N TYR A 98 7.32 -9.00 7.17
CA TYR A 98 6.88 -10.39 7.32
C TYR A 98 6.65 -10.79 8.78
N GLY A 99 7.56 -10.38 9.67
CA GLY A 99 7.42 -10.65 11.11
C GLY A 99 6.20 -9.98 11.71
N ALA A 100 5.92 -8.73 11.31
CA ALA A 100 4.78 -7.98 11.85
C ALA A 100 3.44 -8.63 11.50
N PHE A 101 3.16 -8.93 10.23
CA PHE A 101 1.82 -9.44 9.87
C PHE A 101 1.53 -10.86 10.38
N SER A 102 2.56 -11.60 10.80
CA SER A 102 2.40 -12.89 11.47
C SER A 102 1.79 -12.78 12.88
N ALA A 103 1.78 -11.58 13.48
CA ALA A 103 1.39 -11.32 14.86
C ALA A 103 -0.14 -11.31 15.13
N SER A 104 -0.95 -11.91 14.25
CA SER A 104 -2.41 -11.99 14.33
C SER A 104 -3.14 -10.65 14.15
N PHE A 105 -4.41 -10.74 13.75
CA PHE A 105 -5.33 -9.62 13.54
C PHE A 105 -6.45 -9.63 14.58
N GLY A 106 -6.88 -8.45 15.01
CA GLY A 106 -8.12 -8.26 15.77
C GLY A 106 -9.22 -7.81 14.82
N PHE A 107 -10.25 -8.63 14.65
CA PHE A 107 -11.38 -8.29 13.79
C PHE A 107 -12.51 -7.63 14.58
N PRO A 108 -13.27 -6.73 13.93
CA PRO A 108 -14.47 -6.17 14.53
C PRO A 108 -15.49 -7.26 14.88
N SER A 109 -16.22 -7.03 15.96
CA SER A 109 -17.26 -7.90 16.51
C SER A 109 -18.56 -7.12 16.73
N SER A 110 -19.59 -7.78 17.28
CA SER A 110 -20.87 -7.14 17.60
C SER A 110 -20.75 -5.97 18.58
N ASP A 111 -19.75 -6.00 19.45
CA ASP A 111 -19.59 -5.06 20.57
C ASP A 111 -18.36 -4.14 20.39
N ASP A 112 -17.58 -4.34 19.33
CA ASP A 112 -16.39 -3.54 19.02
C ASP A 112 -16.18 -3.41 17.51
N ASP A 113 -16.24 -2.18 17.02
CA ASP A 113 -16.04 -1.86 15.59
C ASP A 113 -14.56 -1.72 15.21
N SER A 114 -13.65 -2.01 16.14
CA SER A 114 -12.22 -1.85 15.93
C SER A 114 -11.63 -2.97 15.06
N PHE A 115 -10.84 -2.58 14.08
CA PHE A 115 -9.93 -3.47 13.37
C PHE A 115 -8.51 -3.16 13.82
N ILE A 116 -7.88 -4.15 14.44
CA ILE A 116 -6.52 -4.07 14.99
C ILE A 116 -5.61 -4.86 14.07
N TYR A 117 -4.58 -4.21 13.54
CA TYR A 117 -3.64 -4.85 12.65
C TYR A 117 -2.19 -4.53 13.04
N PRO A 118 -1.28 -5.48 12.84
CA PRO A 118 0.13 -5.28 13.15
C PRO A 118 0.82 -4.40 12.09
N THR A 119 1.79 -3.62 12.55
CA THR A 119 2.72 -2.82 11.76
C THR A 119 4.15 -3.06 12.29
N ASN A 120 5.16 -2.52 11.62
CA ASN A 120 6.53 -2.56 12.12
C ASN A 120 6.72 -1.81 13.45
N ASP A 121 5.80 -0.91 13.78
CA ASP A 121 5.83 -0.08 14.99
C ASP A 121 4.92 -0.61 16.10
N GLY A 122 4.31 -1.79 15.92
CA GLY A 122 3.41 -2.42 16.89
C GLY A 122 2.05 -2.77 16.30
N TYR A 123 0.97 -2.26 16.89
CA TYR A 123 -0.38 -2.42 16.38
C TYR A 123 -1.03 -1.06 16.14
N GLU A 124 -1.73 -0.95 15.03
CA GLU A 124 -2.61 0.17 14.72
C GLU A 124 -4.08 -0.26 14.81
N VAL A 125 -4.95 0.70 15.11
CA VAL A 125 -6.38 0.48 15.28
C VAL A 125 -7.15 1.47 14.41
N ILE A 126 -8.13 0.95 13.68
CA ILE A 126 -9.12 1.75 12.95
C ILE A 126 -10.52 1.35 13.37
N TYR A 127 -11.48 2.28 13.29
CA TYR A 127 -12.88 2.01 13.63
C TYR A 127 -13.72 2.00 12.35
N ILE A 128 -14.31 0.85 12.01
CA ILE A 128 -14.99 0.69 10.71
C ILE A 128 -16.18 1.64 10.55
N ASN A 129 -16.92 1.90 11.62
CA ASN A 129 -18.07 2.81 11.59
C ASN A 129 -17.70 4.30 11.44
N LYS A 130 -16.41 4.63 11.40
CA LYS A 130 -15.90 6.01 11.20
C LYS A 130 -15.13 6.17 9.87
N LEU A 131 -15.17 5.16 8.99
CA LEU A 131 -14.56 5.15 7.65
C LEU A 131 -15.55 5.65 6.60
#